data_AF-A0A075VC81-F1
#
_entry.id   AF-A0A075VC81-F1
#
_cell.length_a   1.000
_cell.length_b   1.000
_cell.length_c   1.000
_cell.angle_alpha   90.00
_cell.angle_beta   90.00
_cell.angle_gamma   90.00
#
_symmetry.space_group_name_H-M   'P 1'
#
loop_
_entity.id
_entity.type
_entity.pdbx_description
1 polymer ?
#
loop_
_entity_poly.entity_id
_entity_poly.type
_entity_poly.pdbx_seq_one_letter_code
_entity_poly.pdbx_strand_id
1 'polypeptide(L)'
;MVTTDDEITRRLEERDSARSARRAQAAGTVGELARRHAELAERLADLERELGEVLTAAGDVIDVPELAEVTDVATADLTRWRDQVTKPARGGKRKRPGTAANNRVPGTLAATETRTAQPAAPAQDAGRRGSAAVGAASS
;
A
#
# COMPACT_ATOMS: atom_id res chain seq x y z
N MET A 1 -15.43 -21.65 -43.65
CA MET A 1 -13.98 -21.35 -43.74
C MET A 1 -13.43 -21.34 -42.33
N VAL A 2 -12.54 -22.28 -42.01
CA VAL A 2 -11.86 -22.35 -40.70
C VAL A 2 -10.74 -21.31 -40.72
N THR A 3 -10.63 -20.50 -39.67
CA THR A 3 -9.50 -19.59 -39.48
C THR A 3 -8.24 -20.41 -39.23
N THR A 4 -7.21 -20.21 -40.05
CA THR A 4 -5.91 -20.87 -39.89
C THR A 4 -5.30 -20.52 -38.53
N ASP A 5 -4.58 -21.45 -37.90
CA ASP A 5 -3.96 -21.26 -36.58
C ASP A 5 -3.01 -20.05 -36.53
N ASP A 6 -2.36 -19.72 -37.65
CA ASP A 6 -1.50 -18.52 -37.78
C ASP A 6 -2.29 -17.21 -37.60
N GLU A 7 -3.51 -17.15 -38.12
CA GLU A 7 -4.39 -15.98 -38.00
C GLU A 7 -4.90 -15.83 -36.54
N ILE A 8 -5.12 -16.96 -35.85
CA ILE A 8 -5.49 -16.96 -34.43
C ILE A 8 -4.31 -16.44 -33.58
N THR A 9 -3.10 -16.93 -33.85
CA THR A 9 -1.88 -16.55 -33.15
C THR A 9 -1.60 -15.05 -33.33
N ARG A 10 -1.65 -14.56 -34.58
CA ARG A 10 -1.48 -13.13 -34.88
C ARG A 10 -2.47 -12.25 -34.14
N ARG A 11 -3.76 -12.61 -34.13
CA ARG A 11 -4.79 -11.84 -33.41
C ARG A 11 -4.59 -11.85 -31.90
N LEU A 12 -4.04 -12.92 -31.34
CA LEU A 12 -3.71 -12.98 -29.91
C LEU A 12 -2.56 -12.02 -29.58
N GLU A 13 -1.48 -12.06 -30.35
CA GLU A 13 -0.31 -11.20 -30.18
C GLU A 13 -0.65 -9.71 -30.33
N GLU A 14 -1.46 -9.35 -31.32
CA GLU A 14 -1.95 -7.97 -31.50
C GLU A 14 -2.79 -7.51 -30.29
N ARG A 15 -3.63 -8.39 -29.73
CA ARG A 15 -4.43 -8.05 -28.55
C ARG A 15 -3.59 -7.96 -27.28
N ASP A 16 -2.61 -8.84 -27.12
CA ASP A 16 -1.74 -8.84 -25.95
C ASP A 16 -0.80 -7.63 -25.96
N SER A 17 -0.23 -7.29 -27.12
CA SER A 17 0.57 -6.07 -27.29
C SER A 17 -0.23 -4.80 -27.00
N ALA A 18 -1.49 -4.70 -27.47
CA ALA A 18 -2.35 -3.57 -27.14
C ALA A 18 -2.66 -3.50 -25.63
N ARG A 19 -2.86 -4.65 -24.97
CA ARG A 19 -3.10 -4.70 -23.52
C ARG A 19 -1.86 -4.34 -22.72
N SER A 20 -0.69 -4.85 -23.11
CA SER A 20 0.57 -4.58 -22.43
C SER A 20 0.97 -3.11 -22.57
N ALA A 21 0.78 -2.50 -23.74
CA ALA A 21 0.98 -1.07 -23.95
C ALA A 21 0.12 -0.21 -23.01
N ARG A 22 -1.17 -0.52 -22.87
CA ARG A 22 -2.07 0.19 -21.94
C ARG A 22 -1.64 0.03 -20.48
N ARG A 23 -1.21 -1.17 -20.09
CA ARG A 23 -0.69 -1.43 -18.73
C ARG A 23 0.60 -0.66 -18.47
N ALA A 24 1.51 -0.61 -19.43
CA ALA A 24 2.75 0.13 -19.32
C ALA A 24 2.49 1.64 -19.18
N GLN A 25 1.58 2.20 -19.99
CA GLN A 25 1.17 3.60 -19.87
C GLN A 25 0.56 3.90 -18.49
N ALA A 26 -0.39 3.08 -18.03
CA ALA A 26 -1.01 3.25 -16.72
C ALA A 26 0.04 3.20 -15.59
N ALA A 27 0.92 2.19 -15.60
CA ALA A 27 2.00 2.07 -14.63
C ALA A 27 2.94 3.28 -14.65
N GLY A 28 3.27 3.80 -15.84
CA GLY A 28 4.06 5.03 -16.00
C GLY A 28 3.39 6.23 -15.33
N THR A 29 2.11 6.47 -15.63
CA THR A 29 1.36 7.61 -15.05
C THR A 29 1.25 7.52 -13.54
N VAL A 30 0.97 6.34 -12.99
CA VAL A 30 0.89 6.13 -11.53
C VAL A 30 2.25 6.32 -10.88
N GLY A 31 3.33 5.80 -11.49
CA GLY A 31 4.68 5.99 -10.98
C GLY A 31 5.14 7.45 -10.99
N GLU A 32 4.72 8.25 -11.97
CA GLU A 32 4.96 9.69 -11.99
C GLU A 32 4.16 10.43 -10.90
N LEU A 33 2.87 10.12 -10.75
CA LEU A 33 2.03 10.72 -9.72
C LEU A 33 2.54 10.38 -8.32
N ALA A 34 2.96 9.14 -8.08
CA ALA A 34 3.52 8.72 -6.81
C ALA A 34 4.82 9.47 -6.48
N ARG A 35 5.69 9.71 -7.47
CA ARG A 35 6.91 10.51 -7.28
C ARG A 35 6.60 11.96 -6.95
N ARG A 36 5.67 12.59 -7.67
CA ARG A 36 5.22 13.96 -7.38
C ARG A 36 4.59 14.07 -5.99
N HIS A 37 3.80 13.07 -5.59
CA HIS A 37 3.21 13.03 -4.27
C HIS A 37 4.28 12.92 -3.18
N ALA A 38 5.30 12.08 -3.36
CA ALA A 38 6.41 11.97 -2.42
C ALA A 38 7.18 13.29 -2.29
N GLU A 39 7.47 13.96 -3.40
CA GLU A 39 8.13 15.27 -3.40
C GLU A 39 7.30 16.35 -2.70
N LEU A 40 5.98 16.39 -2.93
CA LEU A 40 5.09 17.32 -2.24
C LEU A 40 4.99 17.01 -0.74
N ALA A 41 4.99 15.73 -0.37
CA ALA A 41 4.97 15.32 1.03
C ALA A 41 6.26 15.73 1.76
N GLU A 42 7.42 15.65 1.09
CA GLU A 42 8.69 16.13 1.63
C GLU A 42 8.66 17.65 1.85
N ARG A 43 8.25 18.42 0.83
CA ARG A 43 8.10 19.88 0.95
C ARG A 43 7.12 20.28 2.05
N LEU A 44 6.01 19.53 2.19
CA LEU A 44 5.05 19.77 3.25
C LEU A 44 5.66 19.50 4.62
N ALA A 45 6.45 18.44 4.78
CA ALA A 45 7.13 18.13 6.03
C ALA A 45 8.15 19.21 6.42
N ASP A 46 8.87 19.77 5.44
CA ASP A 46 9.79 20.88 5.66
C ASP A 46 9.03 22.13 6.13
N LEU A 47 7.90 22.47 5.49
CA LEU A 47 7.04 23.59 5.90
C LEU A 47 6.44 23.38 7.29
N GLU A 48 5.96 22.19 7.62
CA GLU A 48 5.44 21.87 8.96
C GLU A 48 6.52 22.04 10.04
N ARG A 49 7.78 21.73 9.71
CA ARG A 49 8.92 21.93 10.60
C ARG A 49 9.24 23.43 10.77
N GLU A 50 9.32 24.19 9.69
CA GLU A 50 9.53 25.64 9.74
C GLU A 50 8.42 26.33 10.56
N LEU A 51 7.16 25.93 10.35
CA LEU A 51 6.03 26.40 11.15
C LEU A 51 6.23 26.08 12.63
N GLY A 52 6.62 24.85 12.98
CA GLY A 52 6.89 24.48 14.38
C GLY A 52 8.05 25.28 15.00
N GLU A 53 9.09 25.59 14.22
CA GLU A 53 10.22 26.41 14.66
C GLU A 53 9.77 27.86 14.91
N VAL A 54 9.02 28.46 13.99
CA VAL A 54 8.44 29.81 14.15
C VAL A 54 7.46 29.86 15.32
N LEU A 55 6.60 28.85 15.50
CA LEU A 55 5.67 28.77 16.61
C LEU A 55 6.39 28.62 17.97
N THR A 56 7.53 27.92 17.99
CA THR A 56 8.35 27.82 19.20
C THR A 56 9.02 29.15 19.51
N ALA A 57 9.50 29.85 18.48
CA ALA A 57 10.14 31.16 18.63
C ALA A 57 9.16 32.29 18.96
N ALA A 58 7.89 32.19 18.54
CA ALA A 58 6.85 33.18 18.82
C ALA A 58 6.10 32.92 20.15
N GLY A 59 6.29 31.76 20.77
CA GLY A 59 5.58 31.36 21.98
C GLY A 59 5.93 32.18 23.24
N ASP A 60 6.93 33.06 23.16
CA ASP A 60 7.24 34.06 24.17
C ASP A 60 6.47 35.38 23.96
N VAL A 61 6.03 35.66 22.74
CA VAL A 61 5.30 36.87 22.34
C VAL A 61 3.79 36.64 22.31
N ILE A 62 3.34 35.50 21.81
CA ILE A 62 1.93 35.20 21.56
C ILE A 62 1.59 33.75 21.88
N ASP A 63 0.48 33.56 22.59
CA ASP A 63 0.00 32.24 22.96
C ASP A 63 -0.68 31.52 21.78
N VAL A 64 -0.60 30.19 21.75
CA VAL A 64 -1.22 29.35 20.71
C VAL A 64 -2.73 29.58 20.50
N PRO A 65 -3.57 29.73 21.54
CA PRO A 65 -4.99 30.10 21.35
C PRO A 65 -5.17 31.46 20.69
N GLU A 66 -4.35 32.46 21.04
CA GLU A 66 -4.43 33.80 20.45
C GLU A 66 -4.04 33.77 18.96
N LEU A 67 -2.99 33.03 18.61
CA LEU A 67 -2.61 32.80 17.20
C LEU A 67 -3.72 32.12 16.40
N ALA A 68 -4.46 31.18 16.99
CA ALA A 68 -5.54 30.48 16.32
C ALA A 68 -6.69 31.43 15.94
N GLU A 69 -7.01 32.41 16.79
CA GLU A 69 -8.03 33.42 16.53
C GLU A 69 -7.62 34.39 15.41
N VAL A 70 -6.33 34.71 15.30
CA VAL A 70 -5.82 35.66 14.30
C VAL A 70 -5.60 35.02 12.93
N THR A 71 -5.24 33.74 12.89
CA THR A 71 -4.82 33.06 11.65
C THR A 71 -5.87 32.15 11.04
N ASP A 72 -7.03 31.98 11.70
CA ASP A 72 -8.08 31.00 11.36
C ASP A 72 -7.56 29.55 11.28
N VAL A 73 -6.42 29.26 11.91
CA VAL A 73 -5.85 27.91 11.99
C VAL A 73 -6.31 27.26 13.29
N ALA A 74 -6.73 26.00 13.21
CA ALA A 74 -7.16 25.27 14.39
C ALA A 74 -6.03 25.15 15.43
N THR A 75 -6.34 25.42 16.70
CA THR A 75 -5.40 25.31 17.83
C THR A 75 -4.75 23.92 17.90
N ALA A 76 -5.49 22.87 17.52
CA ALA A 76 -5.00 21.50 17.49
C ALA A 76 -3.82 21.32 16.51
N ASP A 77 -3.89 21.96 15.34
CA ASP A 77 -2.85 21.86 14.31
C ASP A 77 -1.61 22.65 14.71
N LEU A 78 -1.79 23.87 15.22
CA LEU A 78 -0.69 24.68 15.77
C LEU A 78 0.04 23.97 16.91
N THR A 79 -0.72 23.35 17.82
CA THR A 79 -0.14 22.56 18.92
C THR A 79 0.60 21.33 18.40
N ARG A 80 0.05 20.65 17.39
CA ARG A 80 0.68 19.48 16.73
C ARG A 80 2.02 19.86 16.08
N TRP A 81 2.09 20.97 15.33
CA TRP A 81 3.33 21.40 14.68
C TRP A 81 4.39 21.83 15.69
N ARG A 82 4.00 22.56 16.74
CA ARG A 82 4.91 22.92 17.84
C ARG A 82 5.44 21.70 18.59
N ASP A 83 4.58 20.73 18.89
CA ASP A 83 4.94 19.49 19.59
C ASP A 83 5.88 18.59 18.76
N GLN A 84 5.78 18.62 17.43
CA GLN A 84 6.63 17.81 16.55
C GLN A 84 8.10 18.24 16.59
N VAL A 85 8.37 19.55 16.71
CA VAL A 85 9.74 20.09 16.80
C VAL A 85 10.34 19.83 18.19
N THR A 86 9.53 19.94 19.24
CA THR A 86 9.99 19.80 20.63
C THR A 86 10.16 18.35 21.08
N LYS A 87 9.47 17.38 20.46
CA LYS A 87 9.66 15.95 20.76
C LYS A 87 10.89 15.43 19.98
N PRO A 88 12.02 15.13 20.66
CA PRO A 88 13.12 14.46 20.00
C PRO A 88 12.60 13.13 19.47
N ALA A 89 12.76 12.90 18.16
CA ALA A 89 12.39 11.66 17.50
C ALA A 89 12.92 10.50 18.36
N ARG A 90 12.01 9.76 19.03
CA ARG A 90 12.38 8.60 19.84
C ARG A 90 12.99 7.57 18.91
N GLY A 91 14.31 7.65 18.76
CA GLY A 91 15.12 6.76 17.96
C GLY A 91 15.00 5.35 18.50
N GLY A 92 14.03 4.61 17.96
CA GLY A 92 13.90 3.18 18.15
C GLY A 92 15.04 2.45 17.47
N LYS A 93 16.26 2.56 18.01
CA LYS A 93 17.36 1.63 17.72
C LYS A 93 17.00 0.27 18.30
N ARG A 94 16.13 -0.48 17.62
CA ARG A 94 16.05 -1.93 17.81
C ARG A 94 17.28 -2.53 17.14
N LYS A 95 18.31 -2.78 17.96
CA LYS A 95 19.48 -3.59 17.61
C LYS A 95 18.95 -4.98 17.20
N ARG A 96 18.85 -5.27 15.90
CA ARG A 96 18.61 -6.64 15.42
C ARG A 96 19.87 -7.46 15.76
N PRO A 97 19.78 -8.57 16.50
CA PRO A 97 20.90 -9.49 16.60
C PRO A 97 21.18 -10.04 15.20
N GLY A 98 22.41 -9.83 14.72
CA GLY A 98 22.87 -10.38 13.45
C GLY A 98 22.90 -11.90 13.53
N THR A 99 22.23 -12.56 12.59
CA THR A 99 22.35 -14.00 12.40
C THR A 99 23.73 -14.26 11.82
N ALA A 100 24.65 -14.69 12.68
CA ALA A 100 25.98 -15.12 12.29
C ALA A 100 25.88 -16.24 11.25
N ALA A 101 26.69 -16.09 10.20
CA ALA A 101 26.95 -17.10 9.20
C ALA A 101 27.43 -18.40 9.87
N ASN A 102 26.86 -19.54 9.47
CA ASN A 102 27.56 -20.81 9.58
C ASN A 102 27.40 -21.59 8.28
N ASN A 103 28.47 -21.53 7.50
CA ASN A 103 28.71 -22.34 6.32
C ASN A 103 29.16 -23.73 6.80
N ARG A 104 28.31 -24.75 6.64
CA ARG A 104 28.71 -26.17 6.72
C ARG A 104 27.81 -27.02 5.82
N VAL A 105 28.41 -27.53 4.75
CA VAL A 105 27.98 -28.68 3.93
C VAL A 105 29.31 -29.42 3.63
N PRO A 106 29.41 -30.77 3.52
CA PRO A 106 28.39 -31.77 3.17
C PRO A 106 28.31 -32.98 4.12
N GLY A 107 27.12 -33.59 4.21
CA GLY A 107 26.92 -34.88 4.87
C GLY A 107 25.86 -35.70 4.13
N THR A 108 26.31 -36.79 3.53
CA THR A 108 25.57 -37.70 2.63
C THR A 108 24.70 -38.69 3.42
N LEU A 109 23.58 -39.07 2.78
CA LEU A 109 22.75 -40.29 2.96
C LEU A 109 21.65 -40.32 4.06
N ALA A 110 20.42 -40.54 3.55
CA ALA A 110 19.39 -41.46 4.03
C ALA A 110 18.04 -40.81 4.38
N ALA A 111 17.09 -40.87 3.43
CA ALA A 111 15.66 -40.90 3.72
C ALA A 111 14.95 -41.67 2.60
N THR A 112 14.70 -42.94 2.89
CA THR A 112 13.84 -43.86 2.17
C THR A 112 12.40 -43.67 2.65
N GLU A 113 11.46 -43.68 1.69
CA GLU A 113 10.01 -43.99 1.84
C GLU A 113 9.12 -42.97 2.59
N THR A 114 7.87 -42.68 2.23
CA THR A 114 6.83 -43.45 1.51
C THR A 114 5.85 -42.47 0.83
N ARG A 115 5.50 -42.73 -0.44
CA ARG A 115 4.50 -41.99 -1.22
C ARG A 115 3.34 -42.91 -1.53
N THR A 116 2.19 -42.78 -0.86
CA THR A 116 0.89 -43.24 -1.39
C THR A 116 -0.30 -42.66 -0.61
N ALA A 117 -1.44 -42.58 -1.32
CA ALA A 117 -2.79 -42.12 -0.95
C ALA A 117 -3.04 -40.60 -1.12
N GLN A 118 -4.08 -40.10 -1.80
CA GLN A 118 -5.10 -40.66 -2.70
C GLN A 118 -5.83 -39.44 -3.32
N PRO A 119 -6.29 -39.47 -4.58
CA PRO A 119 -6.92 -38.31 -5.23
C PRO A 119 -8.39 -38.14 -4.83
N ALA A 120 -8.78 -36.93 -4.46
CA ALA A 120 -10.17 -36.55 -4.21
C ALA A 120 -10.89 -36.23 -5.53
N ALA A 121 -11.97 -36.98 -5.82
CA ALA A 121 -12.89 -36.74 -6.92
C ALA A 121 -14.07 -35.84 -6.46
N PRO A 122 -14.85 -35.24 -7.39
CA PRO A 122 -15.68 -34.06 -7.15
C PRO A 122 -17.11 -34.41 -6.73
N ALA A 123 -17.72 -33.56 -5.89
CA ALA A 123 -19.16 -33.58 -5.63
C ALA A 123 -19.83 -32.41 -6.37
N GLN A 124 -20.53 -32.74 -7.46
CA GLN A 124 -21.61 -31.92 -8.00
C GLN A 124 -22.89 -32.25 -7.20
N ASP A 125 -23.63 -31.24 -6.75
CA ASP A 125 -24.92 -30.87 -7.37
C ASP A 125 -25.69 -29.93 -6.45
N ALA A 126 -26.09 -28.80 -7.03
CA ALA A 126 -26.81 -27.72 -6.38
C ALA A 126 -28.31 -28.02 -6.44
N GLY A 127 -28.81 -28.68 -5.41
CA GLY A 127 -30.23 -28.95 -5.20
C GLY A 127 -30.91 -27.95 -4.28
N ARG A 128 -31.58 -26.96 -4.88
CA ARG A 128 -33.01 -26.65 -4.62
C ARG A 128 -33.41 -25.92 -3.32
N ARG A 129 -33.78 -24.64 -3.53
CA ARG A 129 -34.93 -23.89 -2.96
C ARG A 129 -34.81 -23.28 -1.56
N GLY A 130 -34.95 -21.95 -1.48
CA GLY A 130 -35.19 -21.25 -0.22
C GLY A 130 -35.34 -19.73 -0.33
N SER A 131 -36.29 -19.26 -1.13
CA SER A 131 -37.01 -17.97 -1.02
C SER A 131 -36.29 -16.75 -0.38
N ALA A 132 -35.80 -15.84 -1.21
CA ALA A 132 -35.56 -14.46 -0.82
C ALA A 132 -36.91 -13.70 -0.88
N ALA A 133 -37.44 -13.31 0.29
CA ALA A 133 -38.59 -12.43 0.39
C ALA A 133 -38.16 -11.00 0.05
N VAL A 134 -38.60 -10.54 -1.12
CA VAL A 134 -38.54 -9.15 -1.57
C VAL A 134 -39.72 -8.41 -0.92
N GLY A 135 -39.44 -7.32 -0.22
CA GLY A 135 -40.46 -6.39 0.23
C GLY A 135 -41.04 -5.57 -0.93
N ALA A 136 -42.36 -5.43 -0.96
CA ALA A 136 -43.06 -4.40 -1.73
C ALA A 136 -44.52 -4.23 -1.25
N ALA A 137 -44.97 -2.97 -1.30
CA ALA A 137 -46.33 -2.42 -1.12
C ALA A 137 -46.86 -2.34 0.33
N SER A 138 -47.24 -1.19 0.92
CA SER A 138 -47.80 0.09 0.45
C SER A 138 -49.08 -0.01 -0.37
N SER A 139 -50.24 -0.01 0.31
CA SER A 139 -51.39 0.92 0.17
C SER A 139 -52.63 0.31 0.83
#